data_AF-A4HB45-F1
#
_entry.id   AF-A4HB45-F1
#
_cell.length_a   1.000
_cell.length_b   1.000
_cell.length_c   1.000
_cell.angle_alpha   90.00
_cell.angle_beta   90.00
_cell.angle_gamma   90.00
#
_symmetry.space_group_name_H-M   'P 1'
#
loop_
_entity.id
_entity.type
_entity.pdbx_description
1 polymer ?
#
loop_
_entity_poly.entity_id
_entity_poly.type
_entity_poly.pdbx_seq_one_letter_code
_entity_poly.pdbx_strand_id
1 'polypeptide(L)'
;MMTCTASMCILRVNRWVSGQLDNSTQSALCVSLRHKASSIRIANRKKVEMFVGKRYHLPTRLRVAAPDIAAEWDHEKNPMHLYPEIVGIGYMHPVYWRCRGCANSYQMSVEKRVVRGFGCPLCEDRELDRSMALNTAAMGTGSARCGDSDTASSDATPPLLPGEENRSLRPKRTTMLNLRTKY
;
A
#
# COMPACT_ATOMS: atom_id res chain seq x y z
N MET A 1 29.30 11.54 57.24
CA MET A 1 28.89 11.52 55.81
C MET A 1 27.41 11.19 55.79
N MET A 2 26.57 12.22 55.61
CA MET A 2 25.10 12.13 55.77
C MET A 2 24.47 11.61 54.48
N THR A 3 23.78 10.47 54.55
CA THR A 3 22.98 9.91 53.46
C THR A 3 21.60 10.58 53.46
N CYS A 4 21.32 11.35 52.40
CA CYS A 4 20.07 12.07 52.22
C CYS A 4 19.07 11.19 51.46
N THR A 5 18.13 10.56 52.16
CA THR A 5 17.02 9.81 51.55
C THR A 5 15.87 10.76 51.22
N ALA A 6 15.66 11.04 49.93
CA ALA A 6 14.53 11.84 49.45
C ALA A 6 13.23 11.01 49.47
N SER A 7 12.31 11.38 50.36
CA SER A 7 10.96 10.83 50.44
C SER A 7 10.08 11.53 49.39
N MET A 8 9.66 10.81 48.35
CA MET A 8 8.71 11.31 47.35
C MET A 8 7.27 11.17 47.90
N CYS A 9 6.72 12.26 48.42
CA CYS A 9 5.29 12.38 48.72
C CYS A 9 4.48 12.39 47.40
N ILE A 10 3.86 11.26 47.05
CA ILE A 10 2.84 11.21 46.01
C ILE A 10 1.56 11.81 46.60
N LEU A 11 1.26 13.06 46.27
CA LEU A 11 -0.03 13.69 46.56
C LEU A 11 -1.13 13.02 45.74
N ARG A 12 -1.77 12.00 46.33
CA ARG A 12 -3.02 11.40 45.85
C ARG A 12 -4.16 12.37 46.18
N VAL A 13 -4.54 13.23 45.23
CA VAL A 13 -5.77 14.02 45.36
C VAL A 13 -6.96 13.15 44.95
N ASN A 14 -7.47 12.36 45.90
CA ASN A 14 -8.77 11.72 45.75
C ASN A 14 -9.85 12.68 46.24
N ARG A 15 -10.53 13.35 45.30
CA ARG A 15 -11.72 14.16 45.59
C ARG A 15 -12.91 13.20 45.75
N TRP A 16 -13.25 12.88 46.99
CA TRP A 16 -14.51 12.23 47.32
C TRP A 16 -15.63 13.29 47.27
N VAL A 17 -16.62 13.09 46.41
CA VAL A 17 -17.89 13.83 46.48
C VAL A 17 -18.85 12.93 47.26
N SER A 18 -19.10 13.26 48.51
CA SER A 18 -20.15 12.63 49.31
C SER A 18 -21.49 13.24 48.90
N GLY A 19 -22.24 12.54 48.05
CA GLY A 19 -23.67 12.78 47.87
C GLY A 19 -24.43 11.85 48.80
N GLN A 20 -25.13 12.39 49.78
CA GLN A 20 -26.14 11.65 50.56
C GLN A 20 -27.29 11.28 49.61
N LEU A 21 -27.55 9.99 49.48
CA LEU A 21 -28.78 9.47 48.90
C LEU A 21 -29.38 8.45 49.86
N ASP A 22 -30.67 8.65 50.11
CA ASP A 22 -31.44 8.00 51.16
C ASP A 22 -31.62 6.49 50.93
N ASN A 23 -31.72 5.77 52.04
CA ASN A 23 -31.84 4.31 52.09
C ASN A 23 -33.16 3.84 51.45
N SER A 24 -33.12 3.31 50.23
CA SER A 24 -33.96 2.18 49.79
C SER A 24 -33.46 1.64 48.44
N THR A 25 -33.00 0.38 48.45
CA THR A 25 -32.66 -0.45 47.28
C THR A 25 -31.70 0.17 46.25
N GLN A 26 -30.44 0.37 46.65
CA GLN A 26 -29.35 0.44 45.69
C GLN A 26 -28.75 -0.95 45.49
N SER A 27 -29.23 -1.67 44.47
CA SER A 27 -28.42 -2.69 43.84
C SER A 27 -27.18 -2.01 43.26
N ALA A 28 -26.08 -2.03 44.00
CA ALA A 28 -24.82 -1.47 43.59
C ALA A 28 -24.28 -2.28 42.41
N LEU A 29 -24.63 -1.88 41.18
CA LEU A 29 -23.96 -2.34 39.98
C LEU A 29 -22.52 -1.82 40.06
N CYS A 30 -21.59 -2.71 40.41
CA CYS A 30 -20.16 -2.45 40.28
C CYS A 30 -19.83 -2.30 38.79
N VAL A 31 -20.01 -1.11 38.24
CA VAL A 31 -19.47 -0.76 36.93
C VAL A 31 -17.98 -0.56 37.14
N SER A 32 -17.16 -1.45 36.55
CA SER A 32 -15.70 -1.29 36.58
C SER A 32 -15.33 0.12 36.10
N LEU A 33 -14.60 0.87 36.93
CA LEU A 33 -13.97 2.13 36.55
C LEU A 33 -13.01 1.84 35.39
N ARG A 34 -13.46 2.05 34.16
CA ARG A 34 -12.59 1.96 32.98
C ARG A 34 -11.62 3.12 33.07
N HIS A 35 -10.37 2.81 33.40
CA HIS A 35 -9.26 3.76 33.33
C HIS A 35 -9.25 4.37 31.92
N LYS A 36 -9.04 5.70 31.83
CA LYS A 36 -8.90 6.36 30.52
C LYS A 36 -7.86 5.62 29.69
N ALA A 37 -8.19 5.32 28.44
CA ALA A 37 -7.26 4.64 27.56
C ALA A 37 -5.96 5.45 27.45
N SER A 38 -4.83 4.79 27.66
CA SER A 38 -3.51 5.39 27.48
C SER A 38 -3.37 5.90 26.04
N SER A 39 -2.73 7.05 25.85
CA SER A 39 -2.55 7.65 24.52
C SER A 39 -1.08 7.79 24.17
N ILE A 40 -0.75 7.62 22.90
CA ILE A 40 0.58 7.88 22.33
C ILE A 40 0.53 9.09 21.39
N ARG A 41 1.64 9.84 21.29
CA ARG A 41 1.80 10.89 20.28
C ARG A 41 2.63 10.35 19.11
N ILE A 42 2.06 10.39 17.91
CA ILE A 42 2.76 10.02 16.68
C ILE A 42 3.41 11.28 16.09
N ALA A 43 4.71 11.20 15.81
CA ALA A 43 5.55 12.31 15.35
C ALA A 43 5.36 13.59 16.19
N ASN A 44 5.18 13.45 17.50
CA ASN A 44 4.91 14.54 18.45
C ASN A 44 3.70 15.44 18.13
N ARG A 45 2.87 15.11 17.14
CA ARG A 45 1.73 15.93 16.68
C ARG A 45 0.39 15.24 16.92
N LYS A 46 0.23 13.99 16.48
CA LYS A 46 -1.07 13.30 16.51
C LYS A 46 -1.21 12.44 17.76
N LYS A 47 -2.08 12.85 18.70
CA LYS A 47 -2.45 12.03 19.87
C LYS A 47 -3.45 10.96 19.43
N VAL A 48 -3.13 9.69 19.66
CA VAL A 48 -4.00 8.55 19.36
C VAL A 48 -4.05 7.62 20.56
N GLU A 49 -5.13 6.87 20.69
CA GLU A 49 -5.23 5.76 21.62
C GLU A 49 -4.06 4.77 21.40
N MET A 50 -3.48 4.26 22.49
CA MET A 50 -2.23 3.52 22.47
C MET A 50 -2.32 2.21 21.68
N PHE A 51 -3.40 1.44 21.83
CA PHE A 51 -3.59 0.19 21.10
C PHE A 51 -3.64 0.44 19.59
N VAL A 52 -4.43 1.41 19.12
CA VAL A 52 -4.48 1.79 17.69
C VAL A 52 -3.13 2.34 17.23
N GLY A 53 -2.49 3.15 18.06
CA GLY A 53 -1.19 3.74 17.81
C GLY A 53 -0.11 2.70 17.52
N LYS A 54 0.05 1.73 18.44
CA LYS A 54 1.05 0.67 18.33
C LYS A 54 0.74 -0.33 17.23
N ARG A 55 -0.53 -0.72 17.09
CA ARG A 55 -0.94 -1.78 16.15
C ARG A 55 -0.96 -1.33 14.69
N TYR A 56 -1.44 -0.12 14.43
CA TYR A 56 -1.63 0.35 13.05
C TYR A 56 -0.73 1.53 12.73
N HIS A 57 -0.73 2.57 13.56
CA HIS A 57 -0.10 3.82 13.15
C HIS A 57 1.41 3.81 13.10
N LEU A 58 2.11 3.17 14.03
CA LEU A 58 3.58 3.12 14.01
C LEU A 58 4.13 2.30 12.84
N PRO A 59 3.70 1.04 12.61
CA PRO A 59 4.27 0.22 11.55
C PRO A 59 3.86 0.69 10.14
N THR A 60 2.70 1.32 9.96
CA THR A 60 2.21 1.74 8.63
C THR A 60 2.70 3.13 8.19
N ARG A 61 3.63 3.75 8.92
CA ARG A 61 4.23 5.03 8.48
C ARG A 61 5.15 4.83 7.30
N LEU A 62 5.12 5.77 6.36
CA LEU A 62 5.92 5.70 5.14
C LEU A 62 7.41 5.55 5.45
N ARG A 63 7.96 6.32 6.40
CA ARG A 63 9.37 6.20 6.83
C ARG A 63 9.71 4.79 7.35
N VAL A 64 8.80 4.14 8.07
CA VAL A 64 9.04 2.85 8.74
C VAL A 64 8.79 1.68 7.79
N ALA A 65 7.68 1.73 7.04
CA ALA A 65 7.24 0.66 6.17
C ALA A 65 8.01 0.60 4.83
N ALA A 66 8.44 1.76 4.31
CA ALA A 66 9.08 1.85 3.01
C ALA A 66 10.15 2.96 2.99
N PRO A 67 11.33 2.73 3.59
CA PRO A 67 12.38 3.73 3.71
C PRO A 67 12.94 4.18 2.35
N ASP A 68 13.04 3.28 1.38
CA ASP A 68 13.58 3.59 0.04
C ASP A 68 12.70 4.59 -0.71
N ILE A 69 11.38 4.36 -0.67
CA ILE A 69 10.36 5.24 -1.26
C ILE A 69 10.30 6.56 -0.49
N ALA A 70 10.41 6.53 0.85
CA ALA A 70 10.40 7.74 1.67
C ALA A 70 11.53 8.73 1.32
N ALA A 71 12.67 8.23 0.84
CA ALA A 71 13.79 9.06 0.39
C ALA A 71 13.57 9.71 -0.98
N GLU A 72 12.51 9.33 -1.72
CA GLU A 72 12.08 10.00 -2.95
C GLU A 72 11.04 11.10 -2.71
N TRP A 73 10.81 11.47 -1.45
CA TRP A 73 9.87 12.52 -1.11
C TRP A 73 10.37 13.89 -1.56
N ASP A 74 9.53 14.66 -2.27
CA ASP A 74 9.88 16.02 -2.67
C ASP A 74 9.55 17.01 -1.54
N HIS A 75 10.56 17.48 -0.80
CA HIS A 75 10.39 18.42 0.30
C HIS A 75 10.11 19.87 -0.14
N GLU A 76 10.40 20.21 -1.40
CA GLU A 76 10.23 21.57 -1.93
C GLU A 76 8.79 21.79 -2.40
N LYS A 77 8.20 20.77 -3.05
CA LYS A 77 6.84 20.85 -3.62
C LYS A 77 5.75 20.44 -2.64
N ASN A 78 6.05 19.54 -1.72
CA ASN A 78 5.07 19.13 -0.71
C ASN A 78 4.98 20.18 0.41
N PRO A 79 3.79 20.36 1.00
CA PRO A 79 3.64 21.31 2.09
C PRO A 79 4.40 20.84 3.33
N MET A 80 4.99 21.79 4.07
CA MET A 80 5.84 21.53 5.25
C MET A 80 5.14 20.73 6.37
N HIS A 81 3.81 20.73 6.41
CA HIS A 81 3.05 19.95 7.37
C HIS A 81 2.85 18.49 6.97
N LEU A 82 3.27 18.07 5.77
CA LEU A 82 3.26 16.69 5.26
C LEU A 82 4.70 16.18 5.10
N TYR A 83 5.02 15.09 5.79
CA TYR A 83 6.34 14.46 5.74
C TYR A 83 6.25 12.95 6.01
N PRO A 84 7.24 12.15 5.59
CA PRO A 84 7.16 10.69 5.60
C PRO A 84 6.91 10.01 6.97
N GLU A 85 7.12 10.71 8.09
CA GLU A 85 6.88 10.16 9.44
C GLU A 85 5.41 10.23 9.86
N ILE A 86 4.66 11.20 9.33
CA ILE A 86 3.23 11.38 9.63
C ILE A 86 2.34 10.85 8.52
N VAL A 87 2.87 10.59 7.34
CA VAL A 87 2.10 10.02 6.24
C VAL A 87 2.14 8.50 6.35
N GLY A 88 0.97 7.87 6.22
CA GLY A 88 0.85 6.41 6.21
C GLY A 88 0.87 5.86 4.78
N ILE A 89 1.17 4.58 4.65
CA ILE A 89 1.20 3.88 3.34
C ILE A 89 -0.14 3.94 2.59
N GLY A 90 -1.27 4.04 3.32
CA GLY A 90 -2.62 4.13 2.74
C GLY A 90 -3.07 5.55 2.38
N TYR A 91 -2.16 6.52 2.30
CA TYR A 91 -2.53 7.91 2.01
C TYR A 91 -2.91 8.06 0.53
N MET A 92 -4.18 8.41 0.30
CA MET A 92 -4.80 8.44 -1.03
C MET A 92 -4.64 9.76 -1.77
N HIS A 93 -4.34 10.86 -1.07
CA HIS A 93 -4.16 12.15 -1.73
C HIS A 93 -2.84 12.19 -2.50
N PRO A 94 -2.82 12.87 -3.66
CA PRO A 94 -1.61 13.01 -4.46
C PRO A 94 -0.56 13.82 -3.70
N VAL A 95 0.67 13.31 -3.70
CA VAL A 95 1.84 13.99 -3.14
C VAL A 95 2.92 14.02 -4.21
N TYR A 96 3.87 14.95 -4.08
CA TYR A 96 4.98 15.08 -5.01
C TYR A 96 6.11 14.13 -4.63
N TRP A 97 6.65 13.46 -5.64
CA TRP A 97 7.79 12.58 -5.54
C TRP A 97 8.88 13.07 -6.48
N ARG A 98 10.14 12.96 -6.06
CA ARG A 98 11.32 13.25 -6.87
C ARG A 98 11.98 11.93 -7.26
N CYS A 99 11.91 11.57 -8.53
CA CYS A 99 12.50 10.32 -9.02
C CYS A 99 14.03 10.37 -8.90
N ARG A 100 14.65 9.29 -8.40
CA ARG A 100 16.12 9.19 -8.36
C ARG A 100 16.77 9.03 -9.75
N GLY A 101 16.07 8.37 -10.69
CA GLY A 101 16.61 8.07 -12.01
C GLY A 101 16.58 9.25 -12.97
N CYS A 102 15.44 9.95 -13.06
CA CYS A 102 15.27 11.06 -13.99
C CYS A 102 15.28 12.45 -13.33
N ALA A 103 15.43 12.54 -12.01
CA ALA A 103 15.37 13.78 -11.21
C ALA A 103 14.08 14.61 -11.35
N ASN A 104 13.10 14.13 -12.12
CA ASN A 104 11.85 14.83 -12.33
C ASN A 104 10.90 14.62 -11.14
N SER A 105 10.19 15.70 -10.81
CA SER A 105 9.11 15.66 -9.84
C SER A 105 7.82 15.23 -10.51
N TYR A 106 7.06 14.33 -9.89
CA TYR A 106 5.76 13.89 -10.39
C TYR A 106 4.78 13.70 -9.23
N GLN A 107 3.48 13.75 -9.54
CA GLN A 107 2.43 13.60 -8.54
C GLN A 107 1.91 12.16 -8.53
N MET A 108 1.86 11.55 -7.35
CA MET A 108 1.21 10.26 -7.16
C MET A 108 0.76 10.07 -5.71
N SER A 109 -0.30 9.33 -5.47
CA SER A 109 -0.69 8.98 -4.09
C SER A 109 0.29 7.98 -3.49
N VAL A 110 0.40 7.98 -2.16
CA VAL A 110 1.29 7.07 -1.44
C VAL A 110 0.80 5.63 -1.55
N GLU A 111 -0.51 5.41 -1.51
CA GLU A 111 -1.08 4.06 -1.69
C GLU A 111 -0.74 3.47 -3.06
N LYS A 112 -0.91 4.24 -4.15
CA LYS A 112 -0.54 3.76 -5.48
C LYS A 112 0.94 3.42 -5.56
N ARG A 113 1.79 4.25 -4.94
CA ARG A 113 3.23 4.06 -5.00
C ARG A 113 3.72 2.87 -4.17
N VAL A 114 3.23 2.72 -2.94
CA VAL A 114 3.71 1.70 -1.99
C VAL A 114 2.94 0.40 -2.09
N VAL A 115 1.59 0.47 -2.12
CA VAL A 115 0.73 -0.72 -2.06
C VAL A 115 0.55 -1.34 -3.45
N ARG A 116 0.35 -0.51 -4.48
CA ARG A 116 0.18 -1.01 -5.85
C ARG A 116 1.51 -1.12 -6.62
N GLY A 117 2.57 -0.50 -6.13
CA GLY A 117 3.92 -0.61 -6.71
C GLY A 117 4.16 0.23 -7.97
N PHE A 118 3.41 1.32 -8.18
CA PHE A 118 3.63 2.18 -9.35
C PHE A 118 4.93 3.00 -9.25
N GLY A 119 5.61 3.17 -10.39
CA GLY A 119 6.90 3.85 -10.53
C GLY A 119 6.81 5.33 -10.95
N CYS A 120 7.90 5.86 -11.50
CA CYS A 120 7.89 7.17 -12.13
C CYS A 120 7.32 7.05 -13.55
N PRO A 121 6.27 7.81 -13.91
CA PRO A 121 5.62 7.68 -15.22
C PRO A 121 6.60 7.92 -16.36
N LEU A 122 7.48 8.92 -16.23
CA LEU A 122 8.48 9.25 -17.25
C LEU A 122 9.54 8.16 -17.45
N CYS A 123 9.88 7.42 -16.39
CA CYS A 123 10.81 6.31 -16.49
C CYS A 123 10.14 5.08 -17.11
N GLU A 124 8.87 4.85 -16.77
CA GLU A 124 8.06 3.76 -17.30
C GLU A 124 7.82 3.95 -18.80
N ASP A 125 7.43 5.15 -19.24
CA ASP A 125 7.23 5.49 -20.65
C ASP A 125 8.51 5.28 -21.48
N ARG A 126 9.67 5.73 -20.96
CA ARG A 126 10.96 5.55 -21.63
C ARG A 126 11.37 4.09 -21.77
N GLU A 127 11.07 3.27 -20.77
CA GLU A 127 11.37 1.84 -20.82
C GLU A 127 10.43 1.12 -21.80
N LEU A 128 9.15 1.52 -21.84
CA LEU A 128 8.20 1.03 -22.83
C LEU A 128 8.65 1.35 -24.25
N ASP A 129 9.00 2.61 -24.55
CA ASP A 129 9.51 3.02 -25.86
C ASP A 129 10.75 2.21 -26.27
N ARG A 130 11.68 2.00 -25.32
CA ARG A 130 12.88 1.18 -25.54
C ARG A 130 12.52 -0.28 -25.85
N SER A 131 11.60 -0.86 -25.09
CA SER A 131 11.16 -2.25 -25.28
C SER A 131 10.47 -2.44 -26.63
N MET A 132 9.64 -1.48 -27.04
CA MET A 132 8.97 -1.49 -28.33
C MET A 132 10.00 -1.41 -29.47
N ALA A 133 10.97 -0.50 -29.39
CA ALA A 133 12.02 -0.39 -30.40
C ALA A 133 12.85 -1.67 -30.55
N LEU A 134 13.19 -2.34 -29.43
CA LEU A 134 13.89 -3.63 -29.44
C LEU A 134 13.04 -4.73 -30.11
N ASN A 135 11.75 -4.79 -29.80
CA ASN A 135 10.84 -5.76 -30.40
C ASN A 135 10.67 -5.53 -31.90
N THR A 136 10.58 -4.28 -32.36
CA THR A 136 10.52 -3.94 -33.79
C THR A 136 11.81 -4.32 -34.51
N ALA A 137 12.97 -4.08 -33.89
CA ALA A 137 14.26 -4.49 -34.45
C ALA A 137 14.35 -6.02 -34.59
N ALA A 138 13.86 -6.78 -33.59
CA ALA A 138 13.80 -8.23 -33.66
C ALA A 138 12.88 -8.73 -34.80
N MET A 139 11.70 -8.14 -34.96
CA MET A 139 10.76 -8.46 -36.06
C MET A 139 11.34 -8.15 -37.45
N GLY A 140 12.13 -7.07 -37.58
CA GLY A 140 12.75 -6.65 -38.85
C GLY A 140 13.87 -7.57 -39.36
N THR A 141 14.43 -8.43 -38.50
CA THR A 141 15.51 -9.37 -38.90
C THR A 141 15.00 -10.64 -39.61
N GLY A 142 13.68 -10.83 -39.73
CA GLY A 142 13.07 -12.03 -40.30
C GLY A 142 12.53 -11.94 -41.74
N SER A 143 12.56 -10.80 -42.42
CA SER A 143 11.91 -10.65 -43.73
C SER A 143 12.80 -9.95 -44.76
N ALA A 144 13.72 -10.71 -45.34
CA ALA A 144 14.39 -10.35 -46.58
C ALA A 144 14.76 -11.61 -47.39
N ARG A 145 13.78 -12.51 -47.60
CA ARG A 145 13.78 -13.46 -48.73
C ARG A 145 12.33 -13.73 -49.16
N CYS A 146 11.72 -12.75 -49.79
CA CYS A 146 10.66 -13.03 -50.76
C CYS A 146 11.39 -13.48 -52.03
N GLY A 147 11.72 -14.77 -52.09
CA GLY A 147 11.99 -15.43 -53.36
C GLY A 147 10.63 -15.83 -53.91
N ASP A 148 10.22 -15.21 -55.02
CA ASP A 148 9.04 -15.62 -55.77
C ASP A 148 9.24 -17.07 -56.22
N SER A 149 8.47 -17.98 -55.62
CA SER A 149 8.21 -19.28 -56.21
C SER A 149 6.77 -19.63 -55.89
N ASP A 150 5.91 -19.32 -56.85
CA ASP A 150 4.54 -19.81 -56.94
C ASP A 150 4.53 -21.34 -56.83
N THR A 151 4.07 -21.88 -55.70
CA THR A 151 3.60 -23.26 -55.64
C THR A 151 2.39 -23.33 -54.73
N ALA A 152 1.33 -23.87 -55.32
CA ALA A 152 -0.04 -23.84 -54.84
C ALA A 152 -0.25 -24.50 -53.48
N SER A 153 -1.24 -23.95 -52.76
CA SER A 153 -2.24 -24.65 -51.94
C SER A 153 -1.79 -25.83 -51.08
N SER A 154 -1.74 -25.61 -49.77
CA SER A 154 -2.57 -26.38 -48.83
C SER A 154 -2.63 -25.70 -47.47
N ASP A 155 -3.84 -25.58 -46.94
CA ASP A 155 -4.15 -25.18 -45.57
C ASP A 155 -3.37 -26.04 -44.57
N ALA A 156 -2.21 -25.56 -44.12
CA ALA A 156 -1.51 -26.15 -42.99
C ALA A 156 -2.26 -25.76 -41.71
N THR A 157 -3.31 -26.54 -41.40
CA THR A 157 -3.94 -26.53 -40.09
C THR A 157 -2.83 -26.80 -39.05
N PRO A 158 -2.67 -25.96 -38.02
CA PRO A 158 -1.66 -26.17 -36.99
C PRO A 158 -1.78 -27.59 -36.40
N PRO A 159 -0.65 -28.25 -36.08
CA PRO A 159 -0.69 -29.58 -35.49
C PRO A 159 -1.51 -29.55 -34.20
N LEU A 160 -2.51 -30.43 -34.12
CA LEU A 160 -3.41 -30.53 -32.98
C LEU A 160 -2.62 -30.89 -31.72
N LEU A 161 -2.99 -30.27 -30.59
CA LEU A 161 -2.38 -30.61 -29.30
C LEU A 161 -2.75 -32.06 -28.91
N PRO A 162 -1.91 -32.76 -28.12
CA PRO A 162 -2.23 -34.09 -27.65
C PRO A 162 -3.57 -34.09 -26.89
N GLY A 163 -4.55 -34.84 -27.41
CA GLY A 163 -5.93 -34.90 -26.89
C GLY A 163 -6.98 -34.18 -27.74
N GLU A 164 -6.59 -33.38 -28.73
CA GLU A 164 -7.52 -32.67 -29.63
C GLU A 164 -7.93 -33.46 -30.89
N GLU A 165 -7.34 -34.63 -31.10
CA GLU A 165 -7.57 -35.52 -32.25
C GLU A 165 -9.03 -36.01 -32.32
N ASN A 166 -9.66 -36.24 -31.17
CA ASN A 166 -11.02 -36.75 -31.09
C ASN A 166 -12.06 -35.63 -31.19
N ARG A 167 -12.50 -35.34 -32.42
CA ARG A 167 -13.52 -34.30 -32.72
C ARG A 167 -14.86 -34.54 -32.00
N SER A 168 -15.18 -35.79 -31.66
CA SER A 168 -16.37 -36.19 -30.90
C SER A 168 -16.34 -35.78 -29.42
N LEU A 169 -15.14 -35.62 -28.85
CA LEU A 169 -14.94 -35.21 -27.46
C LEU A 169 -14.81 -33.69 -27.31
N ARG A 170 -14.71 -32.95 -28.42
CA ARG A 170 -14.69 -31.49 -28.40
C ARG A 170 -16.05 -30.99 -27.87
N PRO A 171 -16.07 -30.09 -26.88
CA PRO A 171 -17.32 -29.53 -26.39
C PRO A 171 -18.04 -28.82 -27.55
N LYS A 172 -19.28 -29.23 -27.87
CA LYS A 172 -20.08 -28.69 -28.98
C LYS A 172 -20.45 -27.21 -28.82
N ARG A 173 -20.23 -26.65 -27.63
CA ARG A 173 -20.49 -25.25 -27.29
C ARG A 173 -19.22 -24.67 -26.72
N THR A 174 -18.85 -23.46 -27.14
CA THR A 174 -17.75 -22.72 -26.52
C THR A 174 -18.06 -22.58 -25.03
N THR A 175 -17.30 -23.27 -24.18
CA THR A 175 -17.38 -23.07 -22.75
C THR A 175 -16.73 -21.73 -22.46
N MET A 176 -17.51 -20.66 -22.53
CA MET A 176 -17.13 -19.38 -21.97
C MET A 176 -16.94 -19.62 -20.47
N LEU A 177 -15.69 -19.76 -20.04
CA LEU A 177 -15.33 -19.69 -18.63
C LEU A 177 -15.65 -18.27 -18.18
N ASN A 178 -16.89 -18.07 -17.73
CA ASN A 178 -17.27 -16.86 -17.02
C ASN A 178 -16.54 -16.91 -15.67
N LEU A 179 -15.29 -16.46 -15.67
CA LEU A 179 -14.58 -16.10 -14.46
C LEU A 179 -15.28 -14.88 -13.87
N ARG A 180 -16.35 -15.18 -13.11
CA ARG A 180 -16.98 -14.21 -12.24
C ARG A 180 -15.99 -13.97 -11.11
N THR A 181 -15.10 -13.01 -11.31
CA THR A 181 -14.23 -12.50 -10.24
C THR A 181 -15.14 -11.95 -9.14
N LYS A 182 -15.39 -12.77 -8.12
CA LYS A 182 -15.96 -12.31 -6.86
C LYS A 182 -14.85 -11.54 -6.15
N TYR A 183 -14.95 -10.22 -6.22
CA TYR A 183 -14.46 -9.34 -5.17
C TYR A 183 -15.67 -8.85 -4.38
#